data_AF-A0A6F8PWF8-F1
#
_entry.id   AF-A0A6F8PWF8-F1
#
_cell.length_a   1.000
_cell.length_b   1.000
_cell.length_c   1.000
_cell.angle_alpha   90.00
_cell.angle_beta   90.00
_cell.angle_gamma   90.00
#
_symmetry.space_group_name_H-M   'P 1'
#
loop_
_entity.id
_entity.type
_entity.pdbx_description
1 polymer ?
#
loop_
_entity_poly.entity_id
_entity_poly.type
_entity_poly.pdbx_seq_one_letter_code
_entity_poly.pdbx_strand_id
1 'polypeptide(L)'
;MVSTEIKDRIIEAANALYEQGGHDKLPTVDAVRREARVSMNDASIVVRDWKKGLMAKPVTLAADMPEEIKALGLQLMAGVWQQAQDLANKSLNDAVQAWESDKAEFEAMIAEISEAFEVVEVQLKESESIRQVAEEEKERMDEVVSGLEQNISSMESQLSEEKLKVRELEAECKRFEKSVVGLEQSLKSERDQSLADKAEAKAEIQKLEQRLVSRDEEHDAELKALAKEYKKAVADLQDEIKRFVADLAKAESKADSIAERKAELEKQVAQQVCEINELNQKLGGAQADNKSLNSKLESCHLELGHIQSELDRMKSNK
;
A
#
# COMPACT_ATOMS: atom_id res chain seq x y z
N MET A 1 -90.68 85.21 -128.92
CA MET A 1 -91.22 85.21 -127.55
C MET A 1 -91.56 83.75 -127.24
N VAL A 2 -90.84 83.10 -126.32
CA VAL A 2 -90.97 81.65 -126.06
C VAL A 2 -92.27 81.40 -125.29
N SER A 3 -93.11 80.47 -125.76
CA SER A 3 -94.37 80.07 -125.09
C SER A 3 -94.09 79.50 -123.69
N THR A 4 -94.93 79.81 -122.71
CA THR A 4 -94.74 79.44 -121.29
C THR A 4 -94.61 77.92 -121.10
N GLU A 5 -95.42 77.16 -121.83
CA GLU A 5 -95.41 75.69 -121.81
C GLU A 5 -94.11 75.09 -122.36
N ILE A 6 -93.45 75.79 -123.30
CA ILE A 6 -92.12 75.42 -123.81
C ILE A 6 -91.04 75.75 -122.77
N LYS A 7 -91.17 76.87 -122.04
CA LYS A 7 -90.22 77.24 -120.98
C LYS A 7 -90.23 76.24 -119.83
N ASP A 8 -91.41 75.82 -119.38
CA ASP A 8 -91.56 74.91 -118.24
C ASP A 8 -90.95 73.54 -118.57
N ARG A 9 -91.20 73.02 -119.78
CA ARG A 9 -90.56 71.78 -120.27
C ARG A 9 -89.03 71.86 -120.35
N ILE A 10 -88.49 73.03 -120.72
CA ILE A 10 -87.04 73.25 -120.76
C ILE A 10 -86.45 73.28 -119.34
N ILE A 11 -87.12 73.91 -118.38
CA ILE A 11 -86.66 73.99 -116.98
C ILE A 11 -86.72 72.61 -116.32
N GLU A 12 -87.80 71.85 -116.54
CA GLU A 12 -87.96 70.49 -116.02
C GLU A 12 -86.89 69.55 -116.57
N ALA A 13 -86.65 69.58 -117.89
CA ALA A 13 -85.56 68.83 -118.51
C ALA A 13 -84.17 69.26 -118.01
N ALA A 14 -83.96 70.55 -117.76
CA ALA A 14 -82.71 71.05 -117.19
C ALA A 14 -82.49 70.56 -115.74
N ASN A 15 -83.54 70.55 -114.91
CA ASN A 15 -83.47 70.02 -113.54
C ASN A 15 -83.19 68.52 -113.53
N ALA A 16 -83.90 67.73 -114.35
CA ALA A 16 -83.71 66.28 -114.44
C ALA A 16 -82.27 65.92 -114.88
N LEU A 17 -81.72 66.65 -115.85
CA LEU A 17 -80.33 66.46 -116.29
C LEU A 17 -79.31 66.92 -115.25
N TYR A 18 -79.65 67.92 -114.43
CA TYR A 18 -78.79 68.41 -113.34
C TYR A 18 -78.76 67.44 -112.15
N GLU A 19 -79.90 66.83 -111.81
CA GLU A 19 -80.00 65.77 -110.79
C GLU A 19 -79.28 64.49 -111.23
N GLN A 20 -79.46 64.06 -112.49
CA GLN A 20 -78.72 62.91 -113.03
C GLN A 20 -77.20 63.14 -113.06
N GLY A 21 -76.77 64.40 -113.21
CA GLY A 21 -75.38 64.81 -113.12
C GLY A 21 -74.83 64.94 -111.70
N GLY A 22 -75.60 64.56 -110.67
CA GLY A 22 -75.21 64.65 -109.26
C GLY A 22 -75.08 66.07 -108.73
N HIS A 23 -75.79 67.04 -109.33
CA HIS A 23 -75.73 68.48 -109.04
C HIS A 23 -74.36 69.16 -109.25
N ASP A 24 -73.37 68.46 -109.81
CA ASP A 24 -72.01 68.99 -109.96
C ASP A 24 -71.71 69.47 -111.40
N LYS A 25 -72.46 68.97 -112.40
CA LYS A 25 -72.28 69.32 -113.82
C LYS A 25 -73.49 70.05 -114.38
N LEU A 26 -73.29 71.29 -114.81
CA LEU A 26 -74.33 72.07 -115.47
C LEU A 26 -74.70 71.46 -116.83
N PRO A 27 -75.99 71.17 -117.10
CA PRO A 27 -76.42 70.56 -118.35
C PRO A 27 -76.12 71.45 -119.56
N THR A 28 -75.75 70.83 -120.67
CA THR A 28 -75.45 71.53 -121.93
C THR A 28 -76.75 71.86 -122.67
N VAL A 29 -76.82 73.02 -123.33
CA VAL A 29 -78.03 73.48 -124.06
C VAL A 29 -78.51 72.45 -125.08
N ASP A 30 -77.60 71.75 -125.76
CA ASP A 30 -77.95 70.70 -126.72
C ASP A 30 -78.61 69.46 -126.08
N ALA A 31 -78.18 69.09 -124.86
CA ALA A 31 -78.76 67.99 -124.09
C ALA A 31 -80.17 68.35 -123.62
N VAL A 32 -80.35 69.55 -123.08
CA VAL A 32 -81.68 70.05 -122.67
C VAL A 32 -82.62 70.17 -123.87
N ARG A 33 -82.12 70.59 -125.04
CA ARG A 33 -82.91 70.65 -126.28
C ARG A 33 -83.42 69.28 -126.72
N ARG A 34 -82.55 68.25 -126.68
CA ARG A 34 -82.92 66.88 -127.07
C ARG A 34 -83.96 66.29 -126.12
N GLU A 35 -83.78 66.51 -124.83
CA GLU A 35 -84.67 65.99 -123.79
C GLU A 35 -86.03 66.71 -123.82
N ALA A 36 -86.03 68.04 -123.88
CA ALA A 36 -87.25 68.83 -123.96
C ALA A 36 -87.89 68.83 -125.36
N ARG A 37 -87.24 68.32 -126.41
CA ARG A 37 -87.68 68.30 -127.83
C ARG A 37 -88.18 69.66 -128.35
N VAL A 38 -87.38 70.71 -128.17
CA VAL A 38 -87.72 72.10 -128.53
C VAL A 38 -86.72 72.71 -129.51
N SER A 39 -87.01 73.90 -130.05
CA SER A 39 -86.09 74.61 -130.93
C SER A 39 -84.81 75.03 -130.18
N MET A 40 -83.67 75.06 -130.88
CA MET A 40 -82.37 75.45 -130.32
C MET A 40 -82.40 76.86 -129.71
N ASN A 41 -83.14 77.78 -130.33
CA ASN A 41 -83.20 79.17 -129.88
C ASN A 41 -83.92 79.28 -128.53
N ASP A 42 -85.05 78.59 -128.37
CA ASP A 42 -85.85 78.58 -127.14
C ASP A 42 -85.08 77.92 -125.98
N ALA A 43 -84.43 76.78 -126.24
CA ALA A 43 -83.58 76.10 -125.26
C ALA A 43 -82.42 76.99 -124.80
N SER A 44 -81.77 77.72 -125.71
CA SER A 44 -80.59 78.53 -125.39
C SER A 44 -80.89 79.76 -124.51
N ILE A 45 -82.11 80.30 -124.59
CA ILE A 45 -82.53 81.46 -123.78
C ILE A 45 -82.90 80.97 -122.38
N VAL A 46 -83.77 79.96 -122.29
CA VAL A 46 -84.30 79.49 -120.99
C VAL A 46 -83.22 78.78 -120.16
N VAL A 47 -82.35 77.97 -120.76
CA VAL A 47 -81.23 77.33 -120.03
C VAL A 47 -80.22 78.36 -119.52
N ARG A 48 -80.04 79.47 -120.24
CA ARG A 48 -79.16 80.55 -119.79
C ARG A 48 -79.73 81.28 -118.58
N ASP A 49 -81.03 81.58 -118.61
CA ASP A 49 -81.71 82.21 -117.47
C ASP A 49 -81.79 81.25 -116.26
N TRP A 50 -82.01 79.96 -116.50
CA TRP A 50 -81.98 78.92 -115.47
C TRP A 50 -80.58 78.76 -114.84
N LYS A 51 -79.50 78.72 -115.65
CA LYS A 51 -78.11 78.72 -115.15
C LYS A 51 -77.80 79.98 -114.34
N LYS A 52 -78.32 81.13 -114.76
CA LYS A 52 -78.16 82.41 -114.05
C LYS A 52 -78.90 82.39 -112.70
N GLY A 53 -80.05 81.72 -112.61
CA GLY A 53 -80.76 81.49 -111.35
C GLY A 53 -80.00 80.58 -110.37
N LEU A 54 -79.37 79.51 -110.87
CA LEU A 54 -78.53 78.61 -110.07
C LEU A 54 -77.24 79.25 -109.53
N MET A 55 -76.68 80.21 -110.27
CA MET A 55 -75.45 80.91 -109.88
C MET A 55 -75.71 82.27 -109.20
N ALA A 56 -76.96 82.56 -108.83
CA ALA A 56 -77.23 83.66 -107.92
C ALA A 56 -76.57 83.32 -106.58
N LYS A 57 -75.52 84.07 -106.20
CA LYS A 57 -74.83 83.93 -104.92
C LYS A 57 -75.87 83.91 -103.79
N PRO A 58 -75.78 82.98 -102.81
CA PRO A 58 -76.60 83.07 -101.62
C PRO A 58 -76.37 84.44 -101.00
N VAL A 59 -77.45 85.17 -100.73
CA VAL A 59 -77.39 86.38 -99.92
C VAL A 59 -76.71 85.97 -98.61
N THR A 60 -75.53 86.52 -98.36
CA THR A 60 -74.92 86.46 -97.04
C THR A 60 -75.89 87.16 -96.12
N LEU A 61 -76.70 86.39 -95.38
CA LEU A 61 -77.38 86.85 -94.20
C LEU A 61 -76.30 87.17 -93.17
N ALA A 62 -75.61 88.30 -93.35
CA ALA A 62 -74.99 89.02 -92.25
C ALA A 62 -76.13 89.61 -91.42
N ALA A 63 -76.94 88.74 -90.81
CA ALA A 63 -77.59 89.09 -89.58
C ALA A 63 -76.44 89.12 -88.57
N ASP A 64 -76.06 90.33 -88.17
CA ASP A 64 -75.26 90.52 -86.96
C ASP A 64 -75.90 89.61 -85.91
N MET A 65 -75.16 88.59 -85.47
CA MET A 65 -75.63 87.74 -84.39
C MET A 65 -76.04 88.69 -83.26
N PRO A 66 -77.30 88.64 -82.78
CA PRO A 66 -77.78 89.57 -81.78
C PRO A 66 -76.77 89.67 -80.65
N GLU A 67 -76.43 90.89 -80.25
CA GLU A 67 -75.38 91.13 -79.23
C GLU A 67 -75.68 90.36 -77.94
N GLU A 68 -76.96 90.05 -77.65
CA GLU A 68 -77.33 89.16 -76.54
C GLU A 68 -76.74 87.75 -76.69
N ILE A 69 -76.73 87.17 -77.88
CA ILE A 69 -76.19 85.82 -78.13
C ILE A 69 -74.66 85.81 -78.04
N LYS A 70 -73.99 86.85 -78.57
CA LYS A 70 -72.52 86.99 -78.44
C LYS A 70 -72.11 87.16 -76.97
N ALA A 71 -72.82 88.02 -76.23
CA ALA A 71 -72.59 88.22 -74.80
C ALA A 71 -72.82 86.93 -73.99
N LEU A 72 -73.92 86.21 -74.26
CA LEU A 72 -74.20 84.91 -73.66
C LEU A 72 -73.12 83.87 -73.97
N GLY A 73 -72.62 83.82 -75.20
CA GLY A 73 -71.55 82.91 -75.60
C GLY A 73 -70.21 83.18 -74.89
N LEU A 74 -69.81 84.46 -74.80
CA LEU A 74 -68.61 84.86 -74.05
C LEU A 74 -68.76 84.58 -72.55
N GLN A 75 -69.94 84.82 -71.98
CA GLN A 75 -70.23 84.52 -70.58
C GLN A 75 -70.18 83.02 -70.30
N LEU A 76 -70.69 82.17 -71.21
CA LEU A 76 -70.61 80.72 -71.08
C LEU A 76 -69.16 80.23 -71.14
N MET A 77 -68.35 80.73 -72.09
CA MET A 77 -66.94 80.37 -72.20
C MET A 77 -66.13 80.82 -70.99
N ALA A 78 -66.40 82.02 -70.47
CA ALA A 78 -65.80 82.50 -69.23
C ALA A 78 -66.19 81.60 -68.03
N GLY A 79 -67.45 81.17 -67.96
CA GLY A 79 -67.93 80.24 -66.94
C GLY A 79 -67.28 78.86 -67.01
N VAL A 80 -67.16 78.27 -68.21
CA VAL A 80 -66.48 76.99 -68.43
C VAL A 80 -64.98 77.10 -68.09
N TRP A 81 -64.34 78.19 -68.50
CA TRP A 81 -62.95 78.47 -68.16
C TRP A 81 -62.75 78.59 -66.64
N GLN A 82 -63.61 79.35 -65.97
CA GLN A 82 -63.57 79.49 -64.52
C GLN A 82 -63.75 78.13 -63.83
N GLN A 83 -64.72 77.34 -64.27
CA GLN A 83 -64.98 76.01 -63.69
C GLN A 83 -63.82 75.04 -63.93
N ALA A 84 -63.18 75.08 -65.10
CA ALA A 84 -61.98 74.30 -65.39
C ALA A 84 -60.79 74.74 -64.53
N GLN A 85 -60.61 76.04 -64.33
CA GLN A 85 -59.59 76.59 -63.44
C GLN A 85 -59.83 76.19 -61.99
N ASP A 86 -61.08 76.26 -61.51
CA ASP A 86 -61.46 75.84 -60.17
C ASP A 86 -61.22 74.33 -59.98
N LEU A 87 -61.55 73.50 -60.98
CA LEU A 87 -61.29 72.06 -60.94
C LEU A 87 -59.79 71.74 -60.97
N ALA A 88 -59.01 72.44 -61.80
CA ALA A 88 -57.56 72.29 -61.85
C ALA A 88 -56.91 72.68 -60.53
N ASN A 89 -57.28 73.84 -59.97
CA ASN A 89 -56.82 74.30 -58.66
C ASN A 89 -57.19 73.31 -57.56
N LYS A 90 -58.41 72.76 -57.58
CA LYS A 90 -58.82 71.71 -56.65
C LYS A 90 -57.95 70.46 -56.80
N SER A 91 -57.77 69.96 -58.02
CA SER A 91 -56.95 68.77 -58.27
C SER A 91 -55.50 68.95 -57.84
N LEU A 92 -54.93 70.15 -58.04
CA LEU A 92 -53.60 70.49 -57.58
C LEU A 92 -53.53 70.52 -56.05
N ASN A 93 -54.49 71.16 -55.39
CA ASN A 93 -54.54 71.20 -53.93
C ASN A 93 -54.71 69.79 -53.33
N ASP A 94 -55.59 68.98 -53.91
CA ASP A 94 -55.80 67.59 -53.50
C ASP A 94 -54.52 66.75 -53.68
N ALA A 95 -53.80 66.94 -54.80
CA ALA A 95 -52.52 66.26 -55.04
C ALA A 95 -51.40 66.72 -54.10
N VAL A 96 -51.33 68.02 -53.79
CA VAL A 96 -50.38 68.57 -52.81
C VAL A 96 -50.67 68.00 -51.43
N GLN A 97 -51.93 67.97 -51.00
CA GLN A 97 -52.33 67.39 -49.71
C GLN A 97 -52.02 65.89 -49.63
N ALA A 98 -52.29 65.14 -50.70
CA ALA A 98 -51.95 63.71 -50.76
C ALA A 98 -50.43 63.51 -50.66
N TRP A 99 -49.64 64.29 -51.39
CA TRP A 99 -48.17 64.23 -51.32
C TRP A 99 -47.63 64.63 -49.95
N GLU A 100 -48.18 65.66 -49.32
CA GLU A 100 -47.80 66.07 -47.95
C GLU A 100 -48.15 64.97 -46.93
N SER A 101 -49.29 64.29 -47.11
CA SER A 101 -49.68 63.14 -46.30
C SER A 101 -48.71 61.97 -46.47
N ASP A 102 -48.44 61.55 -47.71
CA ASP A 102 -47.52 60.45 -48.02
C ASP A 102 -46.10 60.76 -47.49
N LYS A 103 -45.66 62.01 -47.63
CA LYS A 103 -44.37 62.46 -47.10
C LYS A 103 -44.32 62.35 -45.57
N ALA A 104 -45.37 62.78 -44.88
CA ALA A 104 -45.45 62.65 -43.43
C ALA A 104 -45.43 61.18 -42.98
N GLU A 105 -46.11 60.30 -43.73
CA GLU A 105 -46.08 58.84 -43.48
C GLU A 105 -44.68 58.26 -43.69
N PHE A 106 -43.96 58.66 -44.75
CA PHE A 106 -42.58 58.22 -44.96
C PHE A 106 -41.62 58.74 -43.88
N GLU A 107 -41.77 60.00 -43.46
CA GLU A 107 -40.97 60.56 -42.37
C GLU A 107 -41.23 59.81 -41.05
N ALA A 108 -42.48 59.47 -40.76
CA ALA A 108 -42.84 58.63 -39.62
C ALA A 108 -42.20 57.23 -39.71
N MET A 109 -42.28 56.58 -40.88
CA MET A 109 -41.68 55.26 -41.10
C MET A 109 -40.15 55.29 -40.93
N ILE A 110 -39.49 56.34 -41.44
CA ILE A 110 -38.03 56.51 -41.28
C ILE A 110 -37.67 56.68 -39.80
N ALA A 111 -38.46 57.44 -39.05
CA ALA A 111 -38.25 57.61 -37.62
C ALA A 111 -38.42 56.29 -36.85
N GLU A 112 -39.49 55.54 -37.10
CA GLU A 112 -39.75 54.24 -36.47
C GLU A 112 -38.62 53.23 -36.77
N ILE A 113 -38.14 53.17 -38.02
CA ILE A 113 -37.04 52.29 -38.40
C ILE A 113 -35.75 52.68 -37.70
N SER A 114 -35.46 53.98 -37.60
CA SER A 114 -34.25 54.48 -36.94
C SER A 114 -34.28 54.15 -35.45
N GLU A 115 -35.41 54.36 -34.77
CA GLU A 115 -35.61 53.98 -33.37
C GLU A 115 -35.48 52.47 -33.16
N ALA A 116 -36.06 51.66 -34.06
CA ALA A 116 -35.92 50.20 -33.99
C ALA A 116 -34.46 49.76 -34.15
N PHE A 117 -33.67 50.39 -35.03
CA PHE A 117 -32.25 50.09 -35.18
C PHE A 117 -31.45 50.48 -33.95
N GLU A 118 -31.71 51.63 -33.34
CA GLU A 118 -31.06 52.05 -32.09
C GLU A 118 -31.33 51.04 -30.95
N VAL A 119 -32.57 50.58 -30.83
CA VAL A 119 -32.94 49.55 -29.83
C VAL A 119 -32.20 48.24 -30.08
N VAL A 120 -32.16 47.77 -31.33
CA VAL A 120 -31.45 46.53 -31.70
C VAL A 120 -29.94 46.65 -31.44
N GLU A 121 -29.34 47.81 -31.70
CA GLU A 121 -27.91 48.03 -31.44
C GLU A 121 -27.58 47.97 -29.94
N VAL A 122 -28.44 48.57 -29.11
CA VAL A 122 -28.30 48.49 -27.64
C VAL A 122 -28.45 47.05 -27.15
N GLN A 123 -29.48 46.34 -27.63
CA GLN A 123 -29.70 44.94 -27.26
C GLN A 123 -28.57 44.02 -27.71
N LEU A 124 -27.99 44.26 -28.89
CA LEU A 124 -26.86 43.49 -29.39
C LEU A 124 -25.64 43.71 -28.49
N LYS A 125 -25.32 44.96 -28.13
CA LYS A 125 -24.22 45.29 -27.22
C LYS A 125 -24.40 44.66 -25.83
N GLU A 126 -25.62 44.68 -25.30
CA GLU A 126 -25.92 44.05 -24.01
C GLU A 126 -25.77 42.53 -24.08
N SER A 127 -26.29 41.90 -25.14
CA SER A 127 -26.15 40.46 -25.37
C SER A 127 -24.69 40.04 -25.56
N GLU A 128 -23.90 40.81 -26.29
CA GLU A 128 -22.46 40.59 -26.45
C GLU A 128 -21.71 40.71 -25.12
N SER A 129 -22.04 41.70 -24.29
CA SER A 129 -21.47 41.87 -22.96
C SER A 129 -21.82 40.69 -22.05
N ILE A 130 -23.08 40.23 -22.06
CA ILE A 130 -23.52 39.06 -21.26
C ILE A 130 -22.80 37.81 -21.74
N ARG A 131 -22.68 37.61 -23.06
CA ARG A 131 -21.96 36.48 -23.63
C ARG A 131 -20.50 36.48 -23.22
N GLN A 132 -19.84 37.64 -23.26
CA GLN A 132 -18.44 37.75 -22.84
C GLN A 132 -18.26 37.34 -21.38
N VAL A 133 -19.09 37.85 -20.47
CA VAL A 133 -19.04 37.47 -19.04
C VAL A 133 -19.30 35.98 -18.85
N ALA A 134 -20.24 35.40 -19.60
CA ALA A 134 -20.51 33.96 -19.54
C ALA A 134 -19.34 33.10 -20.06
N GLU A 135 -18.63 33.57 -21.09
CA GLU A 135 -17.43 32.90 -21.62
C GLU A 135 -16.28 32.96 -20.60
N GLU A 136 -16.05 34.12 -19.98
CA GLU A 136 -15.03 34.30 -18.93
C GLU A 136 -15.32 33.42 -17.70
N GLU A 137 -16.58 33.34 -17.24
CA GLU A 137 -16.94 32.44 -16.13
C GLU A 137 -16.80 30.96 -16.51
N LYS A 138 -17.12 30.59 -17.76
CA LYS A 138 -16.90 29.23 -18.25
C LYS A 138 -15.41 28.88 -18.26
N GLU A 139 -14.54 29.77 -18.77
CA GLU A 139 -13.09 29.56 -18.75
C GLU A 139 -12.57 29.38 -17.32
N ARG A 140 -13.02 30.23 -16.37
CA ARG A 140 -12.69 30.08 -14.95
C ARG A 140 -13.16 28.75 -14.37
N MET A 141 -14.36 28.29 -14.74
CA MET A 141 -14.88 26.99 -14.30
C MET A 141 -14.07 25.83 -14.89
N ASP A 142 -13.67 25.91 -16.16
CA ASP A 142 -12.83 24.90 -16.83
C ASP A 142 -11.45 24.81 -16.16
N GLU A 143 -10.85 25.94 -15.78
CA GLU A 143 -9.60 25.97 -15.00
C GLU A 143 -9.74 25.31 -13.62
N VAL A 144 -10.84 25.59 -12.91
CA VAL A 144 -11.12 24.98 -11.60
C VAL A 144 -11.33 23.47 -11.75
N VAL A 145 -12.09 23.03 -12.75
CA VAL A 145 -12.32 21.60 -13.03
C VAL A 145 -10.98 20.91 -13.32
N SER A 146 -10.15 21.48 -14.20
CA SER A 146 -8.83 20.93 -14.50
C SER A 146 -7.93 20.83 -13.26
N GLY A 147 -7.94 21.85 -12.39
CA GLY A 147 -7.21 21.84 -11.12
C GLY A 147 -7.72 20.76 -10.16
N LEU A 148 -9.04 20.56 -10.08
CA LEU A 148 -9.64 19.49 -9.27
C LEU A 148 -9.29 18.10 -9.81
N GLU A 149 -9.30 17.89 -11.13
CA GLU A 149 -8.90 16.63 -11.77
C GLU A 149 -7.43 16.29 -11.49
N GLN A 150 -6.54 17.28 -11.54
CA GLN A 150 -5.13 17.11 -11.18
C GLN A 150 -4.97 16.73 -9.70
N ASN A 151 -5.70 17.40 -8.81
CA ASN A 151 -5.68 17.10 -7.38
C ASN A 151 -6.21 15.69 -7.08
N ILE A 152 -7.31 15.28 -7.71
CA ILE A 152 -7.85 13.93 -7.59
C ILE A 152 -6.80 12.91 -8.04
N SER A 153 -6.18 13.11 -9.20
CA SER A 153 -5.15 12.21 -9.73
C SER A 153 -3.95 12.09 -8.76
N SER A 154 -3.52 13.21 -8.16
CA SER A 154 -2.46 13.22 -7.15
C SER A 154 -2.86 12.46 -5.87
N MET A 155 -4.08 12.67 -5.38
CA MET A 155 -4.59 11.98 -4.20
C MET A 155 -4.77 10.48 -4.44
N GLU A 156 -5.22 10.08 -5.62
CA GLU A 156 -5.33 8.67 -6.01
C GLU A 156 -3.96 7.98 -6.06
N SER A 157 -2.94 8.68 -6.58
CA SER A 157 -1.55 8.19 -6.57
C SER A 157 -1.03 7.99 -5.14
N GLN A 158 -1.20 8.99 -4.26
CA GLN A 158 -0.82 8.89 -2.85
C GLN A 158 -1.58 7.78 -2.12
N LEU A 159 -2.88 7.65 -2.37
CA LEU A 159 -3.70 6.59 -1.78
C LEU A 159 -3.23 5.20 -2.22
N SER A 160 -2.80 5.05 -3.49
CA SER A 160 -2.24 3.80 -4.00
C SER A 160 -0.91 3.45 -3.31
N GLU A 161 -0.02 4.44 -3.14
CA GLU A 161 1.25 4.28 -2.44
C GLU A 161 1.05 3.88 -0.97
N GLU A 162 0.17 4.58 -0.26
CA GLU A 162 -0.14 4.26 1.14
C GLU A 162 -0.79 2.87 1.28
N LYS A 163 -1.65 2.47 0.34
CA LYS A 163 -2.19 1.10 0.31
C LYS A 163 -1.09 0.05 0.13
N LEU A 164 -0.04 0.33 -0.63
CA LEU A 164 1.11 -0.58 -0.75
C LEU A 164 1.90 -0.66 0.55
N LYS A 165 2.21 0.48 1.19
CA LYS A 165 2.89 0.52 2.49
C LYS A 165 2.13 -0.25 3.57
N VAL A 166 0.81 -0.09 3.62
CA VAL A 166 -0.04 -0.85 4.57
C VAL A 166 0.07 -2.36 4.32
N ARG A 167 0.03 -2.82 3.06
CA ARG A 167 0.20 -4.25 2.75
C ARG A 167 1.58 -4.78 3.12
N GLU A 168 2.62 -3.98 2.94
CA GLU A 168 3.99 -4.33 3.33
C GLU A 168 4.10 -4.47 4.86
N LEU A 169 3.59 -3.51 5.61
CA LEU A 169 3.55 -3.56 7.08
C LEU A 169 2.72 -4.75 7.58
N GLU A 170 1.57 -5.04 6.97
CA GLU A 170 0.77 -6.23 7.30
C GLU A 170 1.55 -7.53 7.05
N ALA A 171 2.32 -7.60 5.95
CA ALA A 171 3.15 -8.75 5.65
C ALA A 171 4.31 -8.90 6.64
N GLU A 172 4.91 -7.79 7.07
CA GLU A 172 5.97 -7.75 8.08
C GLU A 172 5.45 -8.16 9.47
N CYS A 173 4.31 -7.63 9.90
CA CYS A 173 3.63 -8.05 11.13
C CYS A 173 3.36 -9.55 11.13
N LYS A 174 2.83 -10.12 10.03
CA LYS A 174 2.63 -11.57 9.91
C LYS A 174 3.93 -12.38 9.97
N ARG A 175 5.06 -11.83 9.51
CA ARG A 175 6.38 -12.46 9.64
C ARG A 175 6.85 -12.43 11.09
N PHE A 176 6.70 -11.30 11.78
CA PHE A 176 7.03 -11.20 13.20
C PHE A 176 6.17 -12.10 14.06
N GLU A 177 4.86 -12.18 13.83
CA GLU A 177 3.97 -13.11 14.52
C GLU A 177 4.44 -14.56 14.36
N LYS A 178 4.78 -14.99 13.14
CA LYS A 178 5.33 -16.33 12.89
C LYS A 178 6.66 -16.56 13.62
N SER A 179 7.54 -15.56 13.63
CA SER A 179 8.83 -15.64 14.32
C SER A 179 8.65 -15.75 15.83
N VAL A 180 7.73 -14.98 16.42
CA VAL A 180 7.40 -15.03 17.84
C VAL A 180 6.88 -16.41 18.22
N VAL A 181 5.92 -16.96 17.47
CA VAL A 181 5.41 -18.31 17.69
C VAL A 181 6.53 -19.36 17.60
N GLY A 182 7.44 -19.25 16.62
CA GLY A 182 8.58 -20.15 16.49
C GLY A 182 9.56 -20.08 17.66
N LEU A 183 9.84 -18.88 18.16
CA LEU A 183 10.69 -18.66 19.34
C LEU A 183 10.03 -19.18 20.62
N GLU A 184 8.73 -18.94 20.81
CA GLU A 184 7.98 -19.46 21.95
C GLU A 184 7.98 -21.00 21.97
N GLN A 185 7.82 -21.64 20.82
CA GLN A 185 7.91 -23.10 20.69
C GLN A 185 9.32 -23.61 21.03
N SER A 186 10.35 -22.95 20.53
CA SER A 186 11.75 -23.33 20.80
C SER A 186 12.08 -23.18 22.29
N LEU A 187 11.68 -22.07 22.91
CA LEU A 187 11.89 -21.79 24.32
C LEU A 187 11.11 -22.74 25.23
N LYS A 188 9.90 -23.16 24.80
CA LYS A 188 9.15 -24.21 25.48
C LYS A 188 9.88 -25.56 25.40
N SER A 189 10.36 -25.94 24.21
CA SER A 189 11.12 -27.18 24.02
C SER A 189 12.40 -27.21 24.86
N GLU A 190 13.15 -26.10 24.90
CA GLU A 190 14.37 -25.99 25.68
C GLU A 190 14.09 -26.01 27.19
N ARG A 191 12.99 -25.38 27.63
CA ARG A 191 12.52 -25.50 29.03
C ARG A 191 12.18 -26.94 29.38
N ASP A 192 11.41 -27.63 28.54
CA ASP A 192 10.99 -29.01 28.77
C ASP A 192 12.20 -29.94 28.80
N GLN A 193 13.18 -29.75 27.90
CA GLN A 193 14.46 -30.46 27.91
C GLN A 193 15.25 -30.19 29.19
N SER A 194 15.41 -28.92 29.60
CA SER A 194 16.13 -28.57 30.83
C SER A 194 15.47 -29.16 32.08
N LEU A 195 14.13 -29.25 32.11
CA LEU A 195 13.41 -29.90 33.20
C LEU A 195 13.65 -31.42 33.19
N ALA A 196 13.68 -32.05 32.01
CA ALA A 196 14.01 -33.47 31.88
C ALA A 196 15.44 -33.77 32.33
N ASP A 197 16.42 -32.99 31.86
CA ASP A 197 17.83 -33.14 32.25
C ASP A 197 18.02 -32.95 33.76
N LYS A 198 17.33 -31.97 34.37
CA LYS A 198 17.34 -31.77 35.83
C LYS A 198 16.73 -32.95 36.57
N ALA A 199 15.65 -33.53 36.06
CA ALA A 199 15.02 -34.71 36.67
C ALA A 199 15.94 -35.93 36.59
N GLU A 200 16.60 -36.15 35.44
CA GLU A 200 17.58 -37.22 35.25
C GLU A 200 18.80 -37.05 36.17
N ALA A 201 19.38 -35.85 36.22
CA ALA A 201 20.49 -35.55 37.13
C ALA A 201 20.11 -35.79 38.60
N LYS A 202 18.89 -35.38 39.00
CA LYS A 202 18.38 -35.62 40.36
C LYS A 202 18.23 -37.13 40.64
N ALA A 203 17.71 -37.90 39.68
CA ALA A 203 17.58 -39.35 39.83
C ALA A 203 18.94 -40.04 39.94
N GLU A 204 19.95 -39.59 39.18
CA GLU A 204 21.30 -40.14 39.26
C GLU A 204 22.00 -39.78 40.57
N ILE A 205 21.83 -38.55 41.05
CA ILE A 205 22.31 -38.14 42.39
C ILE A 205 21.69 -39.06 43.47
N GLN A 206 20.38 -39.31 43.42
CA GLN A 206 19.72 -40.21 44.38
C GLN A 206 20.27 -41.63 44.33
N LYS A 207 20.57 -42.18 43.14
CA LYS A 207 21.20 -43.49 43.01
C LYS A 207 22.61 -43.51 43.57
N LEU A 208 23.40 -42.46 43.31
CA LEU A 208 24.76 -42.34 43.84
C LEU A 208 24.75 -42.21 45.36
N GLU A 209 23.85 -41.42 45.93
CA GLU A 209 23.64 -41.31 47.37
C GLU A 209 23.29 -42.67 47.98
N GLN A 210 22.37 -43.43 47.38
CA GLN A 210 22.04 -44.78 47.83
C GLN A 210 23.25 -45.73 47.78
N ARG A 211 24.04 -45.69 46.69
CA ARG A 211 25.25 -46.51 46.57
C ARG A 211 26.31 -46.13 47.61
N LEU A 212 26.48 -44.84 47.92
CA LEU A 212 27.38 -44.37 48.97
C LEU A 212 26.95 -44.88 50.33
N VAL A 213 25.65 -44.76 50.68
CA VAL A 213 25.11 -45.29 51.94
C VAL A 213 25.36 -46.80 52.06
N SER A 214 25.05 -47.58 51.03
CA SER A 214 25.32 -49.03 51.05
C SER A 214 26.82 -49.34 51.20
N ARG A 215 27.69 -48.54 50.57
CA ARG A 215 29.14 -48.72 50.66
C ARG A 215 29.68 -48.36 52.04
N ASP A 216 29.15 -47.32 52.67
CA ASP A 216 29.49 -46.94 54.05
C ASP A 216 29.02 -48.02 55.04
N GLU A 217 27.83 -48.59 54.84
CA GLU A 217 27.34 -49.73 55.64
C GLU A 217 28.22 -50.97 55.50
N GLU A 218 28.67 -51.29 54.28
CA GLU A 218 29.63 -52.37 54.01
C GLU A 218 30.96 -52.11 54.74
N HIS A 219 31.53 -50.91 54.62
CA HIS A 219 32.79 -50.55 55.27
C HIS A 219 32.68 -50.55 56.80
N ASP A 220 31.56 -50.09 57.37
CA ASP A 220 31.31 -50.18 58.81
C ASP A 220 31.22 -51.64 59.28
N ALA A 221 30.62 -52.52 58.48
CA ALA A 221 30.56 -53.95 58.76
C ALA A 221 31.96 -54.61 58.69
N GLU A 222 32.76 -54.27 57.67
CA GLU A 222 34.15 -54.69 57.52
C GLU A 222 34.99 -54.23 58.73
N LEU A 223 34.89 -52.96 59.12
CA LEU A 223 35.60 -52.41 60.28
C LEU A 223 35.19 -53.09 61.58
N LYS A 224 33.91 -53.36 61.80
CA LYS A 224 33.44 -54.11 62.98
C LYS A 224 33.94 -55.56 62.99
N ALA A 225 33.95 -56.22 61.84
CA ALA A 225 34.48 -57.58 61.70
C ALA A 225 35.97 -57.61 62.02
N LEU A 226 36.75 -56.71 61.41
CA LEU A 226 38.18 -56.59 61.63
C LEU A 226 38.51 -56.22 63.09
N ALA A 227 37.75 -55.31 63.70
CA ALA A 227 37.89 -54.98 65.12
C ALA A 227 37.63 -56.20 66.03
N LYS A 228 36.65 -57.05 65.69
CA LYS A 228 36.38 -58.30 66.41
C LYS A 228 37.51 -59.29 66.26
N GLU A 229 38.08 -59.43 65.05
CA GLU A 229 39.24 -60.27 64.78
C GLU A 229 40.47 -59.80 65.56
N TYR A 230 40.80 -58.50 65.50
CA TYR A 230 41.90 -57.92 66.28
C TYR A 230 41.68 -58.11 67.79
N LYS A 231 40.45 -57.92 68.30
CA LYS A 231 40.15 -58.15 69.72
C LYS A 231 40.36 -59.61 70.11
N LYS A 232 39.97 -60.56 69.26
CA LYS A 232 40.22 -61.99 69.47
C LYS A 232 41.71 -62.30 69.45
N ALA A 233 42.45 -61.83 68.44
CA ALA A 233 43.89 -62.03 68.34
C ALA A 233 44.65 -61.45 69.55
N VAL A 234 44.25 -60.28 70.04
CA VAL A 234 44.81 -59.70 71.28
C VAL A 234 44.50 -60.58 72.49
N ALA A 235 43.30 -61.12 72.62
CA ALA A 235 42.96 -62.03 73.72
C ALA A 235 43.76 -63.34 73.64
N ASP A 236 43.89 -63.92 72.45
CA ASP A 236 44.67 -65.14 72.22
C ASP A 236 46.16 -64.91 72.56
N LEU A 237 46.75 -63.80 72.11
CA LEU A 237 48.12 -63.39 72.46
C LEU A 237 48.28 -63.12 73.96
N GLN A 238 47.30 -62.51 74.62
CA GLN A 238 47.33 -62.29 76.07
C GLN A 238 47.33 -63.62 76.83
N ASP A 239 46.53 -64.60 76.40
CA ASP A 239 46.49 -65.92 77.03
C ASP A 239 47.77 -66.72 76.76
N GLU A 240 48.37 -66.56 75.58
CA GLU A 240 49.67 -67.13 75.26
C GLU A 240 50.80 -66.51 76.11
N ILE A 241 50.81 -65.19 76.28
CA ILE A 241 51.73 -64.50 77.21
C ILE A 241 51.54 -65.02 78.63
N LYS A 242 50.30 -65.17 79.13
CA LYS A 242 50.05 -65.73 80.47
C LYS A 242 50.60 -67.15 80.61
N ARG A 243 50.46 -68.00 79.58
CA ARG A 243 51.04 -69.35 79.58
C ARG A 243 52.56 -69.29 79.62
N PHE A 244 53.19 -68.48 78.77
CA PHE A 244 54.64 -68.31 78.80
C PHE A 244 55.15 -67.77 80.13
N VAL A 245 54.45 -66.82 80.76
CA VAL A 245 54.79 -66.33 82.11
C VAL A 245 54.66 -67.45 83.15
N ALA A 246 53.60 -68.26 83.10
CA ALA A 246 53.42 -69.39 84.02
C ALA A 246 54.49 -70.48 83.83
N ASP A 247 54.88 -70.76 82.59
CA ASP A 247 55.93 -71.72 82.27
C ASP A 247 57.33 -71.18 82.63
N LEU A 248 57.57 -69.87 82.46
CA LEU A 248 58.77 -69.19 82.98
C LEU A 248 58.86 -69.32 84.51
N ALA A 249 57.78 -69.04 85.26
CA ALA A 249 57.77 -69.19 86.71
C ALA A 249 58.00 -70.65 87.17
N LYS A 250 57.48 -71.63 86.41
CA LYS A 250 57.80 -73.06 86.65
C LYS A 250 59.27 -73.38 86.35
N ALA A 251 59.84 -72.76 85.31
CA ALA A 251 61.25 -72.96 84.98
C ALA A 251 62.16 -72.31 86.03
N GLU A 252 61.80 -71.12 86.51
CA GLU A 252 62.48 -70.42 87.61
C GLU A 252 62.43 -71.24 88.90
N SER A 253 61.25 -71.69 89.35
CA SER A 253 61.16 -72.55 90.55
C SER A 253 61.92 -73.88 90.41
N LYS A 254 61.97 -74.46 89.20
CA LYS A 254 62.84 -75.61 88.91
C LYS A 254 64.32 -75.24 89.01
N ALA A 255 64.73 -74.12 88.43
CA ALA A 255 66.10 -73.63 88.52
C ALA A 255 66.51 -73.37 89.98
N ASP A 256 65.62 -72.79 90.80
CA ASP A 256 65.82 -72.60 92.23
C ASP A 256 65.98 -73.95 92.95
N SER A 257 65.12 -74.93 92.67
CA SER A 257 65.24 -76.28 93.26
C SER A 257 66.55 -76.99 92.86
N ILE A 258 67.03 -76.76 91.63
CA ILE A 258 68.32 -77.27 91.15
C ILE A 258 69.46 -76.54 91.84
N ALA A 259 69.37 -75.22 92.04
CA ALA A 259 70.35 -74.43 92.76
C ALA A 259 70.46 -74.87 94.23
N GLU A 260 69.34 -75.10 94.91
CA GLU A 260 69.30 -75.68 96.27
C GLU A 260 69.91 -77.09 96.30
N ARG A 261 69.54 -77.95 95.34
CA ARG A 261 70.10 -79.30 95.22
C ARG A 261 71.61 -79.28 94.96
N LYS A 262 72.08 -78.34 94.15
CA LYS A 262 73.50 -78.12 93.87
C LYS A 262 74.23 -77.65 95.13
N ALA A 263 73.70 -76.67 95.86
CA ALA A 263 74.28 -76.20 97.12
C ALA A 263 74.35 -77.31 98.17
N GLU A 264 73.32 -78.16 98.27
CA GLU A 264 73.31 -79.31 99.16
C GLU A 264 74.35 -80.38 98.74
N LEU A 265 74.47 -80.65 97.44
CA LEU A 265 75.53 -81.54 96.93
C LEU A 265 76.93 -80.97 97.17
N GLU A 266 77.15 -79.67 96.98
CA GLU A 266 78.42 -79.01 97.29
C GLU A 266 78.75 -79.12 98.79
N LYS A 267 77.76 -78.99 99.67
CA LYS A 267 77.92 -79.21 101.12
C LYS A 267 78.26 -80.67 101.44
N GLN A 268 77.59 -81.63 100.80
CA GLN A 268 77.90 -83.06 100.95
C GLN A 268 79.31 -83.40 100.45
N VAL A 269 79.72 -82.84 99.31
CA VAL A 269 81.09 -83.00 98.80
C VAL A 269 82.10 -82.38 99.76
N ALA A 270 81.84 -81.18 100.29
CA ALA A 270 82.72 -80.55 101.29
C ALA A 270 82.85 -81.39 102.57
N GLN A 271 81.75 -82.00 103.03
CA GLN A 271 81.77 -82.95 104.14
C GLN A 271 82.61 -84.19 103.83
N GLN A 272 82.40 -84.81 102.67
CA GLN A 272 83.18 -85.98 102.24
C GLN A 272 84.68 -85.65 102.10
N VAL A 273 85.03 -84.46 101.63
CA VAL A 273 86.44 -84.01 101.55
C VAL A 273 87.06 -83.84 102.95
N CYS A 274 86.31 -83.32 103.93
CA CYS A 274 86.77 -83.27 105.31
C CYS A 274 86.96 -84.68 105.89
N GLU A 275 86.03 -85.60 105.62
CA GLU A 275 86.14 -87.00 106.03
C GLU A 275 87.36 -87.70 105.41
N ILE A 276 87.64 -87.47 104.12
CA ILE A 276 88.84 -87.96 103.45
C ILE A 276 90.10 -87.37 104.09
N ASN A 277 90.10 -86.07 104.42
CA ASN A 277 91.24 -85.44 105.07
C ASN A 277 91.49 -85.98 106.48
N GLU A 278 90.43 -86.22 107.27
CA GLU A 278 90.55 -86.88 108.58
C GLU A 278 91.06 -88.31 108.47
N LEU A 279 90.56 -89.08 107.48
CA LEU A 279 91.05 -90.43 107.22
C LEU A 279 92.52 -90.43 106.78
N ASN A 280 92.94 -89.49 105.94
CA ASN A 280 94.34 -89.32 105.56
C ASN A 280 95.23 -88.91 106.75
N GLN A 281 94.73 -88.07 107.65
CA GLN A 281 95.45 -87.69 108.86
C GLN A 281 95.62 -88.89 109.81
N LYS A 282 94.58 -89.72 109.96
CA LYS A 282 94.64 -90.99 110.71
C LYS A 282 95.60 -92.00 110.07
N LEU A 283 95.63 -92.09 108.73
CA LEU A 283 96.55 -92.94 108.00
C LEU A 283 98.01 -92.49 108.18
N GLY A 284 98.27 -91.18 108.13
CA GLY A 284 99.57 -90.59 108.41
C GLY A 284 100.06 -90.85 109.83
N GLY A 285 99.15 -90.79 110.82
CA GLY A 285 99.43 -91.18 112.21
C GLY A 285 99.80 -92.65 112.34
N ALA A 286 99.02 -93.55 111.74
CA ALA A 286 99.29 -94.99 111.75
C ALA A 286 100.61 -95.37 111.06
N GLN A 287 101.03 -94.64 110.02
CA GLN A 287 102.33 -94.85 109.36
C GLN A 287 103.50 -94.37 110.22
N ALA A 288 103.34 -93.31 111.02
CA ALA A 288 104.35 -92.84 111.95
C ALA A 288 104.58 -93.84 113.11
N ASP A 289 103.50 -94.43 113.63
CA ASP A 289 103.56 -95.46 114.66
C ASP A 289 104.23 -96.74 114.17
N ASN A 290 104.02 -97.11 112.90
CA ASN A 290 104.67 -98.27 112.30
C ASN A 290 106.19 -98.06 112.14
N LYS A 291 106.64 -96.85 111.76
CA LYS A 291 108.07 -96.50 111.74
C LYS A 291 108.71 -96.53 113.14
N SER A 292 108.00 -96.03 114.15
CA SER A 292 108.44 -96.06 115.55
C SER A 292 108.60 -97.49 116.07
N LEU A 293 107.64 -98.37 115.78
CA LEU A 293 107.72 -99.79 116.14
C LEU A 293 108.85 -100.52 115.41
N ASN A 294 109.09 -100.21 114.13
CA ASN A 294 110.16 -100.84 113.37
C ASN A 294 111.56 -100.45 113.89
N SER A 295 111.75 -99.17 114.28
CA SER A 295 113.00 -98.73 114.90
C SER A 295 113.27 -99.36 116.29
N LYS A 296 112.21 -99.65 117.06
CA LYS A 296 112.31 -100.39 118.33
C LYS A 296 112.65 -101.87 118.12
N LEU A 297 112.18 -102.46 117.02
CA LEU A 297 112.45 -103.85 116.66
C LEU A 297 113.92 -104.05 116.21
N GLU A 298 114.49 -103.06 115.51
CA GLU A 298 115.93 -103.03 115.18
C GLU A 298 116.82 -102.86 116.42
N SER A 299 116.39 -102.07 117.42
CA SER A 299 117.12 -101.90 118.68
C SER A 299 117.17 -103.20 119.51
N CYS A 300 116.06 -103.95 119.59
CA CYS A 300 116.02 -105.25 120.28
C CYS A 300 116.85 -106.33 119.56
N HIS A 301 117.02 -106.25 118.23
CA HIS A 301 117.82 -107.21 117.47
C HIS A 301 119.33 -107.03 117.69
N LEU A 302 119.79 -105.79 117.89
CA LEU A 302 121.16 -105.46 118.26
C LEU A 302 121.53 -105.92 119.69
N GLU A 303 120.58 -105.83 120.64
CA GLU A 303 120.78 -106.31 122.01
C GLU A 303 120.86 -107.84 122.11
N LEU A 304 120.04 -108.57 121.32
CA LEU A 304 120.10 -110.03 121.24
C LEU A 304 121.41 -110.52 120.61
N GLY A 305 121.93 -109.83 119.58
CA GLY A 305 123.25 -110.13 119.00
C GLY A 305 124.40 -109.97 119.99
N HIS A 306 124.29 -109.02 120.94
CA HIS A 306 125.31 -108.80 121.97
C HIS A 306 125.32 -109.93 123.01
N ILE A 307 124.13 -110.40 123.42
CA ILE A 307 123.97 -111.51 124.39
C ILE A 307 124.42 -112.85 123.80
N GLN A 308 124.19 -113.09 122.49
CA GLN A 308 124.68 -114.29 121.81
C GLN A 308 126.22 -114.32 121.69
N SER A 309 126.85 -113.15 121.58
CA SER A 309 128.32 -113.02 121.55
C SER A 309 128.98 -113.26 122.92
N GLU A 310 128.28 -112.92 124.02
CA GLU A 310 128.73 -113.20 125.39
C GLU A 310 128.59 -114.69 125.76
N LEU A 311 127.56 -115.37 125.23
CA LEU A 311 127.30 -116.78 125.48
C LEU A 311 128.31 -117.70 124.77
N ASP A 312 128.79 -117.32 123.57
CA ASP A 312 129.88 -118.04 122.90
C ASP A 312 131.27 -117.76 123.51
N ARG A 313 131.46 -116.62 124.19
CA ARG A 313 132.68 -116.35 125.00
C ARG A 313 132.75 -117.20 126.27
N MET A 314 131.62 -117.53 126.90
CA MET A 314 131.61 -118.43 128.07
C MET A 314 131.87 -119.89 127.70
N LYS A 315 131.76 -120.29 126.43
CA LYS A 315 132.17 -121.63 125.95
C LYS A 315 133.69 -121.81 125.76
N SER A 316 134.53 -120.81 126.04
CA SER A 316 135.98 -120.85 125.75
C SER A 316 136.93 -120.73 126.96
N ASN A 317 136.46 -120.88 128.22
CA ASN A 317 137.36 -121.02 129.37
C ASN A 317 136.75 -121.90 130.49
N LYS A 318 137.27 -123.14 130.56
CA LYS A 318 136.96 -124.30 131.45
C LYS A 318 135.71 -125.13 131.15
#